data_AF-A0A2A2H4G6-F1
#
_entry.id   AF-A0A2A2H4G6-F1
#
_cell.length_a   1.000
_cell.length_b   1.000
_cell.length_c   1.000
_cell.angle_alpha   90.00
_cell.angle_beta   90.00
_cell.angle_gamma   90.00
#
_symmetry.space_group_name_H-M   'P 1'
#
loop_
_entity.id
_entity.type
_entity.pdbx_description
1 polymer ?
#
loop_
_entity_poly.entity_id
_entity_poly.type
_entity_poly.pdbx_seq_one_letter_code
_entity_poly.pdbx_strand_id
1 'polypeptide(L)' 'HASALLYSLVESARINGLNPYDYLLALLTALKYPDEDIDWNALLPWKITLP' A
#
# COMPACT_ATOMS: atom_id res chain seq x y z
N HIS A 1 -5.44 -3.75 -17.66
CA HIS A 1 -4.83 -4.54 -16.57
C HIS A 1 -4.34 -3.69 -15.40
N ALA A 2 -3.61 -2.59 -15.61
CA ALA A 2 -3.14 -1.72 -14.52
C ALA A 2 -4.26 -1.13 -13.63
N SER A 3 -5.44 -0.86 -14.21
CA SER A 3 -6.60 -0.32 -13.49
C SER A 3 -7.17 -1.26 -12.42
N ALA A 4 -7.18 -2.58 -12.68
CA ALA A 4 -7.72 -3.57 -11.74
C ALA A 4 -6.85 -3.72 -10.48
N LEU A 5 -5.52 -3.61 -10.64
CA LEU A 5 -4.58 -3.62 -9.52
C LEU A 5 -4.79 -2.41 -8.62
N LEU A 6 -4.80 -1.20 -9.20
CA LEU A 6 -5.01 0.03 -8.45
C LEU A 6 -6.37 0.02 -7.73
N TYR A 7 -7.41 -0.44 -8.42
CA TYR A 7 -8.74 -0.61 -7.81
C TYR A 7 -8.71 -1.55 -6.60
N SER A 8 -8.07 -2.71 -6.74
CA SER A 8 -7.95 -3.69 -5.66
C SER A 8 -7.20 -3.12 -4.44
N LEU A 9 -6.15 -2.32 -4.65
CA LEU A 9 -5.42 -1.64 -3.57
C LEU A 9 -6.29 -0.59 -2.87
N VAL A 10 -7.05 0.18 -3.64
CA VAL A 10 -7.98 1.18 -3.11
C VAL A 10 -9.09 0.53 -2.28
N GLU A 11 -9.72 -0.53 -2.78
CA GLU A 11 -10.74 -1.26 -2.01
C GLU A 11 -10.15 -1.91 -0.76
N SER A 12 -8.93 -2.48 -0.86
CA SER A 12 -8.23 -3.04 0.30
C SER A 12 -8.00 -1.99 1.38
N ALA A 13 -7.58 -0.78 1.02
CA ALA A 13 -7.43 0.34 1.96
C ALA A 13 -8.76 0.68 2.64
N ARG A 14 -9.84 0.81 1.87
CA ARG A 14 -11.18 1.14 2.41
C ARG A 14 -11.73 0.08 3.36
N ILE A 15 -11.62 -1.20 3.00
CA ILE A 15 -12.11 -2.32 3.83
C ILE A 15 -11.35 -2.38 5.16
N ASN A 16 -10.08 -1.94 5.18
CA ASN A 16 -9.28 -1.81 6.39
C ASN A 16 -9.45 -0.46 7.12
N GLY A 17 -10.40 0.38 6.70
CA GLY A 17 -10.70 1.66 7.35
C GLY A 17 -9.66 2.76 7.10
N LEU A 18 -8.78 2.59 6.11
CA LEU A 18 -7.72 3.54 5.79
C LEU A 18 -8.15 4.52 4.72
N ASN A 19 -7.56 5.71 4.75
CA ASN A 19 -7.61 6.62 3.63
C ASN A 19 -6.83 6.01 2.43
N PRO A 20 -7.47 5.80 1.27
CA PRO A 20 -6.80 5.22 0.11
C PRO A 20 -5.61 6.02 -0.39
N TYR A 21 -5.64 7.35 -0.25
CA TYR A 21 -4.54 8.21 -0.66
C TYR A 21 -3.30 7.97 0.21
N ASP A 22 -3.47 8.02 1.54
CA ASP A 22 -2.37 7.85 2.48
C ASP A 22 -1.74 6.45 2.37
N TYR A 23 -2.57 5.42 2.20
CA TYR A 23 -2.11 4.05 1.96
C TYR A 23 -1.29 3.93 0.66
N LEU A 24 -1.79 4.47 -0.46
CA LEU A 24 -1.07 4.41 -1.73
C LEU A 24 0.23 5.22 -1.69
N LEU A 25 0.23 6.37 -1.02
CA LEU A 25 1.42 7.20 -0.85
C LEU A 25 2.51 6.45 -0.06
N ALA A 26 2.14 5.85 1.08
CA ALA A 26 3.07 5.07 1.91
C ALA A 26 3.60 3.84 1.14
N LEU A 27 2.70 3.09 0.49
CA LEU A 27 3.04 1.90 -0.29
C LEU A 27 4.02 2.22 -1.43
N LEU A 28 3.71 3.22 -2.25
CA LEU A 28 4.56 3.59 -3.39
C LEU A 28 5.89 4.21 -2.94
N THR A 29 5.91 4.89 -1.78
CA THR A 29 7.15 5.42 -1.19
C THR A 29 8.06 4.30 -0.74
N ALA A 30 7.52 3.28 -0.06
CA ALA A 30 8.29 2.10 0.37
C ALA A 30 8.80 1.29 -0.82
N LEU A 31 8.04 1.21 -1.92
CA LEU A 31 8.43 0.50 -3.15
C LEU A 31 9.39 1.30 -4.05
N LYS A 32 9.63 2.58 -3.77
CA LYS A 32 10.48 3.44 -4.60
C LYS A 32 11.96 3.02 -4.58
N TYR A 33 12.42 2.48 -3.46
CA TYR A 33 13.79 1.99 -3.27
C TYR A 33 13.72 0.57 -2.70
N PRO A 34 13.45 -0.43 -3.55
CA PRO A 34 13.40 -1.80 -3.08
C PRO A 34 14.82 -2.23 -2.69
N ASP A 35 15.16 -2.12 -1.41
CA ASP A 35 16.25 -2.92 -0.85
C ASP A 35 15.92 -4.41 -1.07
N GLU A 36 16.92 -5.27 -1.22
CA GLU A 36 16.71 -6.72 -1.42
C GLU A 36 15.86 -7.34 -0.29
N ASP A 37 15.77 -6.67 0.86
CA ASP A 37 15.06 -7.09 2.08
C ASP A 37 13.72 -6.37 2.31
N ILE A 38 12.94 -6.01 1.27
CA ILE A 38 11.58 -5.48 1.50
C ILE A 38 10.76 -6.48 2.33
N ASP A 39 10.34 -6.07 3.53
CA ASP A 39 9.31 -6.78 4.28
C ASP A 39 7.93 -6.49 3.69
N TRP A 40 7.49 -7.36 2.80
CA TRP A 40 6.16 -7.30 2.19
C TRP A 40 5.01 -7.32 3.20
N ASN A 41 5.21 -7.92 4.39
CA ASN A 41 4.17 -7.91 5.41
C ASN A 41 3.99 -6.52 6.02
N ALA A 42 5.07 -5.73 6.13
CA ALA A 42 5.00 -4.36 6.61
C ALA A 42 4.21 -3.45 5.65
N LEU A 43 4.03 -3.85 4.39
CA LEU A 43 3.28 -3.09 3.39
C LEU A 43 1.78 -3.36 3.40
N LEU A 44 1.31 -4.34 4.17
CA LEU A 44 -0.11 -4.67 4.25
C LEU A 44 -0.91 -3.51 4.86
N PRO A 45 -2.17 -3.29 4.45
CA PRO A 45 -2.98 -2.17 4.92
C PRO A 45 -2.98 -2.00 6.45
N TRP A 46 -3.09 -3.09 7.19
CA TRP A 46 -3.16 -3.07 8.66
C TRP A 46 -1.79 -3.01 9.38
N LYS A 47 -0.67 -3.01 8.64
CA LYS A 47 0.69 -2.98 9.21
C LYS A 47 1.52 -1.79 8.75
N ILE A 48 1.17 -1.16 7.64
CA ILE A 48 1.95 -0.08 7.05
C ILE A 48 1.87 1.20 7.90
N THR A 49 3.00 1.90 8.00
CA THR A 49 3.08 3.20 8.65
C THR A 49 2.58 4.27 7.69
N LEU A 50 1.58 5.04 8.11
CA LEU A 50 0.99 6.13 7.34
C LEU A 50 1.71 7.46 7.63
N PRO A 51 1.71 8.41 6.68
CA PRO A 51 2.24 9.77 6.89
C PRO A 51 1.49 10.56 7.96
#